data_AF-A0A533BHV9-F1
#
_entry.id   AF-A0A533BHV9-F1
#
_cell.length_a   1.000
_cell.length_b   1.000
_cell.length_c   1.000
_cell.angle_alpha   90.00
_cell.angle_beta   90.00
_cell.angle_gamma   90.00
#
_symmetry.space_group_name_H-M   'P 1'
#
loop_
_entity.id
_entity.type
_entity.pdbx_description
1 polymer ?
#
loop_
_entity_poly.entity_id
_entity_poly.type
_entity_poly.pdbx_seq_one_letter_code
_entity_poly.pdbx_strand_id
1 'polypeptide(L)'
;MWNHSDTKGIWTTICVICALLSTGCIAQQADLKQTEKNLQQRIKQSSDESAQTRARQSQEISVLREQELPQLRGELERALHQAQELQGKQEDLKQRSAQLELQTKRLEQLAGKLETDNTARYNQVRESLNAQDVKNKQDRDQLRIDVNTRLDDVSRQMEVVRKEIIEVVQRTNSGLTKSLDARLEEQHKALEDNQARAEQLSAKFAQFSQSLTAFRDSLTGLSERVSQEEQAGRASTTHINEMNKAVTGHLGEVNKSVASVAQKVAARFDEQDRRLDTLSKAVDQVAQDAHVRGGNKGGVRQSTTKPAHRSALVPSSESPKVDQETPSVSLPVEAEAGQSIEAVTSAVESEESPRPQVSRRGERSDKVEYERLLALFREGDLDGARQGFAAFLRDYENSDLSPNARYWLGESHYGKKDYRQAIDSYDRVELDFPHSEKVPAAILKKGYAYLAMKDKKRASSAFKQVVTLYPRSPEAGKASDKLSQLKELR
;
A
#
# COMPACT_ATOMS: atom_id res chain seq x y z
N MET A 1 216.88 -51.65 50.87
CA MET A 1 217.75 -52.00 49.73
C MET A 1 216.93 -51.88 48.46
N TRP A 2 217.43 -51.17 47.43
CA TRP A 2 217.04 -51.24 46.00
C TRP A 2 215.58 -50.88 45.63
N ASN A 3 215.34 -49.82 44.81
CA ASN A 3 215.23 -49.82 43.32
C ASN A 3 214.13 -50.79 42.80
N HIS A 4 213.19 -50.50 41.89
CA HIS A 4 212.80 -49.38 41.00
C HIS A 4 211.34 -49.68 40.51
N SER A 5 210.52 -48.81 39.92
CA SER A 5 210.57 -47.38 39.52
C SER A 5 209.12 -46.84 39.27
N ASP A 6 208.96 -45.83 38.40
CA ASP A 6 207.74 -45.18 37.86
C ASP A 6 206.52 -46.09 37.56
N THR A 7 205.28 -45.66 37.79
CA THR A 7 204.64 -44.56 37.02
C THR A 7 203.44 -43.94 37.76
N LYS A 8 203.54 -42.66 38.17
CA LYS A 8 202.50 -41.94 38.94
C LYS A 8 201.52 -41.09 38.11
N GLY A 9 201.43 -41.28 36.79
CA GLY A 9 200.72 -40.38 35.87
C GLY A 9 199.33 -40.79 35.38
N ILE A 10 198.92 -42.06 35.54
CA ILE A 10 197.76 -42.63 34.82
C ILE A 10 196.44 -42.54 35.63
N TRP A 11 196.51 -42.53 36.96
CA TRP A 11 195.31 -42.55 37.80
C TRP A 11 194.58 -41.21 37.91
N THR A 12 195.28 -40.08 37.78
CA THR A 12 194.68 -38.74 37.89
C THR A 12 193.91 -38.32 36.64
N THR A 13 194.32 -38.77 35.45
CA THR A 13 193.62 -38.48 34.18
C THR A 13 192.31 -39.26 34.04
N ILE A 14 192.26 -40.50 34.55
CA ILE A 14 191.05 -41.34 34.51
C ILE A 14 189.93 -40.74 35.37
N CYS A 15 190.23 -40.19 36.55
CA CYS A 15 189.21 -39.58 37.42
C CYS A 15 188.53 -38.34 36.80
N VAL A 16 189.25 -37.53 36.01
CA VAL A 16 188.68 -36.32 35.39
C VAL A 16 187.73 -36.66 34.23
N ILE A 17 188.01 -37.72 33.47
CA ILE A 17 187.16 -38.15 32.35
C ILE A 17 185.82 -38.72 32.85
N CYS A 18 185.81 -39.45 33.97
CA CYS A 18 184.57 -39.94 34.58
C CYS A 18 183.66 -38.81 35.10
N ALA A 19 184.21 -37.65 35.46
CA ALA A 19 183.42 -36.51 35.96
C ALA A 19 182.69 -35.73 34.85
N LEU A 20 183.13 -35.83 33.59
CA LEU A 20 182.57 -35.07 32.46
C LEU A 20 181.55 -35.85 31.62
N LEU A 21 181.42 -37.17 31.81
CA LEU A 21 180.48 -38.02 31.08
C LEU A 21 179.13 -38.24 31.81
N SER A 22 179.02 -37.85 33.09
CA SER A 22 177.81 -38.07 33.91
C SER A 22 176.74 -36.97 33.77
N THR A 23 177.10 -35.78 33.29
CA THR A 23 176.19 -34.62 33.18
C THR A 23 175.39 -34.56 31.87
N GLY A 24 175.71 -35.39 30.87
CA GLY A 24 175.05 -35.36 29.55
C GLY A 24 173.70 -36.10 29.45
N CYS A 25 173.49 -37.16 30.24
CA CYS A 25 172.36 -38.08 30.02
C CYS A 25 171.04 -37.70 30.73
N ILE A 26 171.05 -36.70 31.61
CA ILE A 26 169.88 -36.38 32.47
C ILE A 26 168.81 -35.57 31.73
N ALA A 27 169.18 -34.82 30.68
CA ALA A 27 168.25 -33.96 29.94
C ALA A 27 167.22 -34.73 29.08
N GLN A 28 167.65 -35.78 28.35
CA GLN A 28 166.79 -36.52 27.41
C GLN A 28 165.71 -37.37 28.09
N GLN A 29 165.94 -37.83 29.32
CA GLN A 29 165.00 -38.71 30.02
C GLN A 29 163.86 -37.94 30.71
N ALA A 30 164.04 -36.64 30.96
CA ALA A 30 162.99 -35.76 31.48
C ALA A 30 161.95 -35.42 30.39
N ASP A 31 162.41 -35.13 29.17
CA ASP A 31 161.56 -34.71 28.06
C ASP A 31 160.66 -35.85 27.54
N LEU A 32 161.16 -37.08 27.54
CA LEU A 32 160.36 -38.29 27.24
C LEU A 32 159.23 -38.51 28.27
N LYS A 33 159.49 -38.30 29.56
CA LYS A 33 158.44 -38.39 30.60
C LYS A 33 157.45 -37.21 30.53
N GLN A 34 157.90 -36.04 30.09
CA GLN A 34 157.04 -34.87 29.93
C GLN A 34 156.14 -34.99 28.70
N THR A 35 156.65 -35.55 27.59
CA THR A 35 155.86 -35.86 26.39
C THR A 35 154.89 -37.01 26.63
N GLU A 36 155.27 -38.06 27.36
CA GLU A 36 154.35 -39.13 27.79
C GLU A 36 153.20 -38.59 28.64
N LYS A 37 153.49 -37.76 29.67
CA LYS A 37 152.46 -37.11 30.48
C LYS A 37 151.53 -36.21 29.65
N ASN A 38 152.09 -35.42 28.73
CA ASN A 38 151.30 -34.58 27.82
C ASN A 38 150.41 -35.41 26.87
N LEU A 39 150.89 -36.56 26.38
CA LEU A 39 150.10 -37.48 25.56
C LEU A 39 148.98 -38.14 26.38
N GLN A 40 149.29 -38.65 27.58
CA GLN A 40 148.29 -39.21 28.51
C GLN A 40 147.24 -38.15 28.88
N GLN A 41 147.65 -36.89 29.11
CA GLN A 41 146.74 -35.80 29.40
C GLN A 41 145.84 -35.44 28.22
N ARG A 42 146.35 -35.44 26.97
CA ARG A 42 145.52 -35.24 25.77
C ARG A 42 144.58 -36.41 25.49
N ILE A 43 145.04 -37.65 25.68
CA ILE A 43 144.19 -38.85 25.58
C ILE A 43 143.07 -38.79 26.62
N LYS A 44 143.39 -38.38 27.85
CA LYS A 44 142.39 -38.17 28.90
C LYS A 44 141.43 -37.04 28.55
N GLN A 45 141.91 -35.86 28.12
CA GLN A 45 141.05 -34.76 27.69
C GLN A 45 140.13 -35.15 26.53
N SER A 46 140.67 -35.81 25.49
CA SER A 46 139.89 -36.30 24.35
C SER A 46 138.88 -37.39 24.76
N SER A 47 139.24 -38.26 25.73
CA SER A 47 138.33 -39.25 26.32
C SER A 47 137.24 -38.58 27.16
N ASP A 48 137.57 -37.56 27.96
CA ASP A 48 136.64 -36.83 28.81
C ASP A 48 135.69 -35.96 27.97
N GLU A 49 136.16 -35.33 26.89
CA GLU A 49 135.33 -34.66 25.87
C GLU A 49 134.44 -35.65 25.11
N SER A 50 134.96 -36.82 24.76
CA SER A 50 134.17 -37.92 24.16
C SER A 50 133.12 -38.47 25.13
N ALA A 51 133.41 -38.49 26.43
CA ALA A 51 132.47 -38.90 27.47
C ALA A 51 131.40 -37.82 27.69
N GLN A 52 131.77 -36.54 27.72
CA GLN A 52 130.83 -35.42 27.86
C GLN A 52 129.91 -35.27 26.64
N THR A 53 130.42 -35.44 25.42
CA THR A 53 129.60 -35.43 24.20
C THR A 53 128.65 -36.62 24.15
N ARG A 54 129.10 -37.84 24.49
CA ARG A 54 128.20 -39.00 24.67
C ARG A 54 127.18 -38.79 25.78
N ALA A 55 127.55 -38.16 26.89
CA ALA A 55 126.62 -37.86 27.98
C ALA A 55 125.54 -36.86 27.54
N ARG A 56 125.92 -35.76 26.88
CA ARG A 56 124.96 -34.80 26.29
C ARG A 56 124.04 -35.47 25.26
N GLN A 57 124.60 -36.22 24.32
CA GLN A 57 123.82 -36.99 23.35
C GLN A 57 122.88 -37.99 24.03
N SER A 58 123.31 -38.68 25.10
CA SER A 58 122.45 -39.60 25.84
C SER A 58 121.32 -38.88 26.58
N GLN A 59 121.56 -37.65 27.06
CA GLN A 59 120.58 -36.81 27.73
C GLN A 59 119.59 -36.20 26.73
N GLU A 60 120.05 -35.74 25.56
CA GLU A 60 119.20 -35.32 24.45
C GLU A 60 118.33 -36.49 23.97
N ILE A 61 118.93 -37.67 23.75
CA ILE A 61 118.19 -38.89 23.39
C ILE A 61 117.19 -39.28 24.50
N SER A 62 117.49 -39.11 25.79
CA SER A 62 116.52 -39.39 26.85
C SER A 62 115.37 -38.39 26.86
N VAL A 63 115.62 -37.09 26.66
CA VAL A 63 114.55 -36.06 26.56
C VAL A 63 113.66 -36.32 25.34
N LEU A 64 114.25 -36.59 24.18
CA LEU A 64 113.52 -36.98 22.97
C LEU A 64 112.66 -38.23 23.21
N ARG A 65 113.19 -39.22 23.93
CA ARG A 65 112.53 -40.51 24.17
C ARG A 65 111.44 -40.48 25.24
N GLU A 66 111.65 -39.76 26.32
CA GLU A 66 110.77 -39.75 27.49
C GLU A 66 109.75 -38.60 27.47
N GLN A 67 110.04 -37.51 26.77
CA GLN A 67 109.19 -36.32 26.74
C GLN A 67 108.61 -36.03 25.36
N GLU A 68 109.43 -35.85 24.32
CA GLU A 68 108.94 -35.40 23.01
C GLU A 68 108.20 -36.51 22.23
N LEU A 69 108.75 -37.72 22.14
CA LEU A 69 108.08 -38.83 21.44
C LEU A 69 106.72 -39.21 22.06
N PRO A 70 106.54 -39.29 23.39
CA PRO A 70 105.23 -39.48 24.00
C PRO A 70 104.27 -38.30 23.79
N GLN A 71 104.75 -37.06 23.80
CA GLN A 71 103.91 -35.88 23.53
C GLN A 71 103.42 -35.86 22.08
N LEU A 72 104.32 -36.01 21.10
CA LEU A 72 103.98 -36.08 19.67
C LEU A 72 103.05 -37.26 19.37
N ARG A 73 103.26 -38.40 20.01
CA ARG A 73 102.34 -39.54 19.92
C ARG A 73 100.95 -39.21 20.49
N GLY A 74 100.88 -38.58 21.66
CA GLY A 74 99.61 -38.17 22.27
C GLY A 74 98.90 -37.04 21.50
N GLU A 75 99.63 -36.21 20.75
CA GLU A 75 99.06 -35.24 19.80
C GLU A 75 98.55 -35.92 18.52
N LEU A 76 99.30 -36.87 17.97
CA LEU A 76 98.88 -37.68 16.83
C LEU A 76 97.62 -38.51 17.15
N GLU A 77 97.56 -39.15 18.32
CA GLU A 77 96.38 -39.89 18.79
C GLU A 77 95.17 -38.95 18.97
N ARG A 78 95.37 -37.73 19.50
CA ARG A 78 94.32 -36.68 19.56
C ARG A 78 93.85 -36.23 18.17
N ALA A 79 94.76 -36.00 17.24
CA ALA A 79 94.45 -35.59 15.87
C ALA A 79 93.70 -36.69 15.10
N LEU A 80 94.08 -37.96 15.29
CA LEU A 80 93.38 -39.13 14.72
C LEU A 80 91.95 -39.25 15.28
N HIS A 81 91.76 -39.08 16.59
CA HIS A 81 90.41 -39.06 17.17
C HIS A 81 89.56 -37.90 16.64
N GLN A 82 90.12 -36.70 16.49
CA GLN A 82 89.42 -35.56 15.89
C GLN A 82 89.04 -35.83 14.42
N ALA A 83 89.93 -36.44 13.64
CA ALA A 83 89.65 -36.84 12.26
C ALA A 83 88.52 -37.88 12.17
N GLN A 84 88.51 -38.89 13.05
CA GLN A 84 87.43 -39.87 13.16
C GLN A 84 86.10 -39.23 13.56
N GLU A 85 86.11 -38.30 14.51
CA GLU A 85 84.91 -37.57 14.94
C GLU A 85 84.33 -36.70 13.81
N LEU A 86 85.20 -36.02 13.05
CA LEU A 86 84.80 -35.25 11.86
C LEU A 86 84.25 -36.16 10.76
N GLN A 87 84.84 -37.33 10.53
CA GLN A 87 84.34 -38.31 9.57
C GLN A 87 82.96 -38.86 9.98
N GLY A 88 82.75 -39.13 11.27
CA GLY A 88 81.43 -39.49 11.82
C GLY A 88 80.40 -38.40 11.58
N LYS A 89 80.73 -37.14 11.89
CA LYS A 89 79.88 -35.96 11.62
C LYS A 89 79.57 -35.78 10.12
N GLN A 90 80.51 -36.10 9.24
CA GLN A 90 80.32 -36.02 7.79
C GLN A 90 79.31 -37.07 7.29
N GLU A 91 79.38 -38.32 7.77
CA GLU A 91 78.40 -39.35 7.41
C GLU A 91 77.02 -39.06 8.04
N ASP A 92 76.95 -38.54 9.28
CA ASP A 92 75.71 -38.05 9.90
C ASP A 92 75.05 -36.93 9.05
N LEU A 93 75.82 -35.95 8.59
CA LEU A 93 75.34 -34.86 7.74
C LEU A 93 74.82 -35.39 6.39
N LYS A 94 75.49 -36.38 5.81
CA LYS A 94 75.12 -37.04 4.55
C LYS A 94 73.86 -37.90 4.69
N GLN A 95 73.66 -38.57 5.83
CA GLN A 95 72.39 -39.24 6.14
C GLN A 95 71.25 -38.22 6.28
N ARG A 96 71.48 -37.11 6.98
CA ARG A 96 70.50 -36.02 7.12
C ARG A 96 70.16 -35.37 5.78
N SER A 97 71.14 -35.13 4.90
CA SER A 97 70.87 -34.57 3.57
C SER A 97 70.04 -35.54 2.71
N ALA A 98 70.35 -36.84 2.72
CA ALA A 98 69.56 -37.85 2.03
C ALA A 98 68.12 -37.96 2.58
N GLN A 99 67.94 -37.84 3.90
CA GLN A 99 66.61 -37.79 4.52
C GLN A 99 65.83 -36.54 4.10
N LEU A 100 66.48 -35.37 4.05
CA LEU A 100 65.86 -34.12 3.58
C LEU A 100 65.48 -34.22 2.10
N GLU A 101 66.33 -34.75 1.23
CA GLU A 101 65.98 -35.00 -0.19
C GLU A 101 64.75 -35.89 -0.35
N LEU A 102 64.63 -36.95 0.47
CA LEU A 102 63.45 -37.82 0.45
C LEU A 102 62.18 -37.08 0.92
N GLN A 103 62.30 -36.22 1.93
CA GLN A 103 61.20 -35.36 2.37
C GLN A 103 60.78 -34.36 1.29
N THR A 104 61.73 -33.70 0.62
CA THR A 104 61.48 -32.77 -0.49
C THR A 104 60.74 -33.48 -1.63
N LYS A 105 61.23 -34.64 -2.09
CA LYS A 105 60.55 -35.45 -3.13
C LYS A 105 59.13 -35.85 -2.74
N ARG A 106 58.88 -36.14 -1.45
CA ARG A 106 57.53 -36.43 -0.95
C ARG A 106 56.63 -35.19 -0.93
N LEU A 107 57.17 -34.01 -0.62
CA LEU A 107 56.44 -32.74 -0.69
C LEU A 107 56.11 -32.36 -2.14
N GLU A 108 57.03 -32.52 -3.08
CA GLU A 108 56.80 -32.31 -4.52
C GLU A 108 55.67 -33.21 -5.04
N GLN A 109 55.68 -34.50 -4.68
CA GLN A 109 54.59 -35.43 -5.02
C GLN A 109 53.24 -35.03 -4.42
N LEU A 110 53.21 -34.47 -3.21
CA LEU A 110 51.99 -33.98 -2.58
C LEU A 110 51.51 -32.67 -3.21
N ALA A 111 52.41 -31.78 -3.60
CA ALA A 111 52.10 -30.55 -4.33
C ALA A 111 51.45 -30.87 -5.70
N GLY A 112 52.06 -31.74 -6.51
CA GLY A 112 51.49 -32.15 -7.80
C GLY A 112 50.13 -32.87 -7.67
N LYS A 113 49.91 -33.63 -6.58
CA LYS A 113 48.59 -34.21 -6.26
C LYS A 113 47.57 -33.14 -5.87
N LEU A 114 47.98 -32.13 -5.12
CA LEU A 114 47.10 -31.02 -4.73
C LEU A 114 46.73 -30.15 -5.93
N GLU A 115 47.67 -29.88 -6.84
CA GLU A 115 47.42 -29.15 -8.10
C GLU A 115 46.44 -29.89 -9.02
N THR A 116 46.61 -31.21 -9.17
CA THR A 116 45.70 -32.03 -9.99
C THR A 116 44.30 -32.15 -9.38
N ASP A 117 44.17 -32.36 -8.06
CA ASP A 117 42.87 -32.37 -7.37
C ASP A 117 42.20 -30.99 -7.39
N ASN A 118 42.93 -29.90 -7.16
CA ASN A 118 42.40 -28.54 -7.30
C ASN A 118 41.92 -28.24 -8.72
N THR A 119 42.67 -28.66 -9.74
CA THR A 119 42.29 -28.51 -11.15
C THR A 119 41.05 -29.33 -11.48
N ALA A 120 40.96 -30.57 -11.00
CA ALA A 120 39.79 -31.43 -11.17
C ALA A 120 38.54 -30.83 -10.52
N ARG A 121 38.64 -30.34 -9.27
CA ARG A 121 37.55 -29.66 -8.56
C ARG A 121 37.13 -28.36 -9.26
N TYR A 122 38.08 -27.57 -9.75
CA TYR A 122 37.79 -26.36 -10.51
C TYR A 122 37.01 -26.67 -11.79
N ASN A 123 37.44 -27.69 -12.55
CA ASN A 123 36.74 -28.14 -13.75
C ASN A 123 35.33 -28.67 -13.43
N GLN A 124 35.18 -29.48 -12.37
CA GLN A 124 33.89 -29.99 -11.91
C GLN A 124 32.93 -28.86 -11.52
N VAL A 125 33.41 -27.85 -10.78
CA VAL A 125 32.60 -26.66 -10.43
C VAL A 125 32.24 -25.87 -11.68
N ARG A 126 33.17 -25.68 -12.62
CA ARG A 126 32.90 -24.99 -13.89
C ARG A 126 31.86 -25.71 -14.74
N GLU A 127 31.94 -27.03 -14.84
CA GLU A 127 30.94 -27.86 -15.54
C GLU A 127 29.57 -27.81 -14.85
N SER A 128 29.54 -27.88 -13.52
CA SER A 128 28.29 -27.75 -12.75
C SER A 128 27.65 -26.36 -12.92
N LEU A 129 28.43 -25.29 -13.00
CA LEU A 129 27.93 -23.93 -13.27
C LEU A 129 27.40 -23.82 -14.69
N ASN A 130 28.15 -24.28 -15.69
CA ASN A 130 27.72 -24.30 -17.09
C ASN A 130 26.41 -25.10 -17.27
N ALA A 131 26.29 -26.26 -16.61
CA ALA A 131 25.07 -27.07 -16.64
C ALA A 131 23.88 -26.36 -15.98
N GLN A 132 24.12 -25.66 -14.86
CA GLN A 132 23.09 -24.86 -14.20
C GLN A 132 22.66 -23.66 -15.06
N ASP A 133 23.58 -23.01 -15.76
CA ASP A 133 23.26 -21.90 -16.68
C ASP A 133 22.47 -22.35 -17.90
N VAL A 134 22.80 -23.51 -18.48
CA VAL A 134 21.99 -24.13 -19.55
C VAL A 134 20.59 -24.44 -19.04
N LYS A 135 20.45 -25.00 -17.83
CA LYS A 135 19.14 -25.26 -17.22
C LYS A 135 18.37 -23.97 -16.95
N ASN A 136 18.99 -22.96 -16.32
CA ASN A 136 18.39 -21.66 -16.06
C ASN A 136 17.90 -21.00 -17.36
N LYS A 137 18.65 -21.15 -18.46
CA LYS A 137 18.25 -20.68 -19.80
C LYS A 137 17.04 -21.45 -20.33
N GLN A 138 17.03 -22.78 -20.22
CA GLN A 138 15.88 -23.62 -20.61
C GLN A 138 14.62 -23.26 -19.80
N ASP A 139 14.73 -23.16 -18.48
CA ASP A 139 13.63 -22.79 -17.59
C ASP A 139 13.06 -21.40 -17.95
N ARG A 140 13.94 -20.42 -18.25
CA ARG A 140 13.53 -19.07 -18.70
C ARG A 140 12.87 -19.08 -20.07
N ASP A 141 13.39 -19.85 -21.02
CA ASP A 141 12.83 -19.91 -22.37
C ASP A 141 11.49 -20.70 -22.37
N GLN A 142 11.32 -21.68 -21.47
CA GLN A 142 10.03 -22.34 -21.19
C GLN A 142 9.02 -21.38 -20.54
N LEU A 143 9.45 -20.57 -19.57
CA LEU A 143 8.62 -19.52 -18.96
C LEU A 143 8.14 -18.50 -19.99
N ARG A 144 8.96 -18.14 -20.98
CA ARG A 144 8.55 -17.26 -22.09
C ARG A 144 7.45 -17.90 -22.95
N ILE A 145 7.53 -19.21 -23.21
CA ILE A 145 6.50 -19.94 -23.96
C ILE A 145 5.18 -20.00 -23.17
N ASP A 146 5.24 -20.31 -21.87
CA ASP A 146 4.05 -20.31 -20.99
C ASP A 146 3.38 -18.92 -20.92
N VAL A 147 4.17 -17.87 -20.68
CA VAL A 147 3.66 -16.49 -20.62
C VAL A 147 3.01 -16.07 -21.94
N ASN A 148 3.62 -16.38 -23.09
CA ASN A 148 3.02 -16.07 -24.39
C ASN A 148 1.72 -16.87 -24.61
N THR A 149 1.69 -18.16 -24.26
CA THR A 149 0.49 -19.01 -24.40
C THR A 149 -0.65 -18.48 -23.54
N ARG A 150 -0.36 -18.06 -22.31
CA ARG A 150 -1.35 -17.46 -21.39
C ARG A 150 -1.80 -16.08 -21.85
N LEU A 151 -0.94 -15.31 -22.51
CA LEU A 151 -1.31 -14.03 -23.13
C LEU A 151 -2.25 -14.24 -24.33
N ASP A 152 -2.00 -15.26 -25.15
CA ASP A 152 -2.88 -15.64 -26.26
C ASP A 152 -4.25 -16.11 -25.74
N ASP A 153 -4.29 -16.91 -24.68
CA ASP A 153 -5.55 -17.37 -24.07
C ASP A 153 -6.34 -16.23 -23.41
N VAL A 154 -5.68 -15.29 -22.73
CA VAL A 154 -6.32 -14.06 -22.21
C VAL A 154 -6.87 -13.22 -23.37
N SER A 155 -6.14 -13.12 -24.48
CA SER A 155 -6.60 -12.39 -25.68
C SER A 155 -7.84 -13.04 -26.29
N ARG A 156 -7.88 -14.37 -26.39
CA ARG A 156 -9.07 -15.13 -26.82
C ARG A 156 -10.25 -14.94 -25.88
N GLN A 157 -10.03 -14.98 -24.56
CA GLN A 157 -11.09 -14.71 -23.58
C GLN A 157 -11.63 -13.28 -23.73
N MET A 158 -10.78 -12.30 -23.97
CA MET A 158 -11.18 -10.91 -24.21
C MET A 158 -12.01 -10.76 -25.50
N GLU A 159 -11.70 -11.51 -26.56
CA GLU A 159 -12.55 -11.58 -27.76
C GLU A 159 -13.91 -12.21 -27.51
N VAL A 160 -13.99 -13.27 -26.70
CA VAL A 160 -15.26 -13.91 -26.32
C VAL A 160 -16.11 -12.93 -25.51
N VAL A 161 -15.56 -12.32 -24.47
CA VAL A 161 -16.27 -11.30 -23.66
C VAL A 161 -16.72 -10.11 -24.51
N ARG A 162 -15.88 -9.66 -25.47
CA ARG A 162 -16.27 -8.61 -26.43
C ARG A 162 -17.50 -9.03 -27.27
N LYS A 163 -17.56 -10.28 -27.75
CA LYS A 163 -18.71 -10.81 -28.51
C LYS A 163 -19.97 -10.89 -27.63
N GLU A 164 -19.84 -11.43 -26.42
CA GLU A 164 -20.95 -11.53 -25.46
C GLU A 164 -21.53 -10.15 -25.11
N ILE A 165 -20.68 -9.14 -24.86
CA ILE A 165 -21.12 -7.76 -24.63
C ILE A 165 -21.88 -7.21 -25.83
N ILE A 166 -21.40 -7.42 -27.07
CA ILE A 166 -22.08 -6.98 -28.28
C ILE A 166 -23.45 -7.65 -28.42
N GLU A 167 -23.54 -8.96 -28.19
CA GLU A 167 -24.82 -9.68 -28.22
C GLU A 167 -25.80 -9.19 -27.16
N VAL A 168 -25.33 -8.97 -25.92
CA VAL A 168 -26.18 -8.46 -24.82
C VAL A 168 -26.67 -7.05 -25.15
N VAL A 169 -25.81 -6.16 -25.68
CA VAL A 169 -26.22 -4.81 -26.10
C VAL A 169 -27.23 -4.87 -27.25
N GLN A 170 -27.01 -5.71 -28.27
CA GLN A 170 -27.97 -5.89 -29.38
C GLN A 170 -29.32 -6.45 -28.90
N ARG A 171 -29.30 -7.43 -27.99
CA ARG A 171 -30.50 -8.03 -27.38
C ARG A 171 -31.27 -7.02 -26.52
N THR A 172 -30.57 -6.20 -25.74
CA THR A 172 -31.17 -5.13 -24.92
C THR A 172 -31.76 -4.02 -25.80
N ASN A 173 -31.01 -3.53 -26.79
CA ASN A 173 -31.48 -2.48 -27.70
C ASN A 173 -32.72 -2.93 -28.48
N SER A 174 -32.70 -4.14 -29.07
CA SER A 174 -33.86 -4.68 -29.79
C SER A 174 -35.06 -4.96 -28.90
N GLY A 175 -34.84 -5.34 -27.63
CA GLY A 175 -35.90 -5.43 -26.62
C GLY A 175 -36.50 -4.05 -26.26
N LEU A 176 -35.65 -3.03 -26.11
CA LEU A 176 -36.07 -1.66 -25.82
C LEU A 176 -36.86 -1.05 -26.99
N THR A 177 -36.39 -1.22 -28.23
CA THR A 177 -37.13 -0.81 -29.43
C THR A 177 -38.53 -1.42 -29.46
N LYS A 178 -38.65 -2.76 -29.33
CA LYS A 178 -39.95 -3.44 -29.28
C LYS A 178 -40.86 -2.94 -28.16
N SER A 179 -40.30 -2.61 -26.99
CA SER A 179 -41.07 -2.06 -25.87
C SER A 179 -41.49 -0.60 -26.08
N LEU A 180 -40.71 0.19 -26.83
CA LEU A 180 -41.06 1.55 -27.23
C LEU A 180 -42.14 1.53 -28.30
N ASP A 181 -41.99 0.69 -29.33
CA ASP A 181 -42.98 0.50 -30.40
C ASP A 181 -44.34 0.08 -29.80
N ALA A 182 -44.35 -0.90 -28.90
CA ALA A 182 -45.58 -1.35 -28.23
C ALA A 182 -46.24 -0.25 -27.38
N ARG A 183 -45.45 0.60 -26.71
CA ARG A 183 -45.97 1.76 -25.94
C ARG A 183 -46.47 2.88 -26.85
N LEU A 184 -45.82 3.12 -27.98
CA LEU A 184 -46.27 4.10 -28.96
C LEU A 184 -47.61 3.67 -29.57
N GLU A 185 -47.74 2.40 -29.93
CA GLU A 185 -49.00 1.81 -30.41
C GLU A 185 -50.13 1.93 -29.37
N GLU A 186 -49.84 1.63 -28.10
CA GLU A 186 -50.79 1.78 -26.99
C GLU A 186 -51.21 3.25 -26.78
N GLN A 187 -50.26 4.19 -26.86
CA GLN A 187 -50.54 5.63 -26.79
C GLN A 187 -51.35 6.12 -28.01
N HIS A 188 -51.02 5.68 -29.22
CA HIS A 188 -51.79 6.02 -30.42
C HIS A 188 -53.24 5.56 -30.31
N LYS A 189 -53.46 4.31 -29.91
CA LYS A 189 -54.80 3.77 -29.69
C LYS A 189 -55.56 4.52 -28.59
N ALA A 190 -54.90 4.86 -27.48
CA ALA A 190 -55.51 5.67 -26.42
C ALA A 190 -55.85 7.10 -26.89
N LEU A 191 -55.08 7.65 -27.84
CA LEU A 191 -55.35 8.94 -28.46
C LEU A 191 -56.58 8.86 -29.38
N GLU A 192 -56.70 7.80 -30.19
CA GLU A 192 -57.87 7.53 -31.03
C GLU A 192 -59.14 7.32 -30.19
N ASP A 193 -59.07 6.52 -29.12
CA ASP A 193 -60.18 6.31 -28.18
C ASP A 193 -60.63 7.64 -27.52
N ASN A 194 -59.68 8.51 -27.18
CA ASN A 194 -59.98 9.84 -26.62
C ASN A 194 -60.54 10.81 -27.67
N GLN A 195 -60.08 10.75 -28.93
CA GLN A 195 -60.67 11.51 -30.02
C GLN A 195 -62.12 11.07 -30.28
N ALA A 196 -62.38 9.76 -30.35
CA ALA A 196 -63.73 9.22 -30.51
C ALA A 196 -64.66 9.64 -29.35
N ARG A 197 -64.14 9.68 -28.11
CA ARG A 197 -64.88 10.24 -26.95
C ARG A 197 -65.15 11.73 -27.07
N ALA A 198 -64.18 12.52 -27.57
CA ALA A 198 -64.35 13.95 -27.79
C ALA A 198 -65.38 14.25 -28.90
N GLU A 199 -65.38 13.48 -29.99
CA GLU A 199 -66.39 13.52 -31.04
C GLU A 199 -67.77 13.12 -30.51
N GLN A 200 -67.87 12.07 -29.68
CA GLN A 200 -69.12 11.69 -29.04
C GLN A 200 -69.64 12.78 -28.07
N LEU A 201 -68.74 13.44 -27.34
CA LEU A 201 -69.06 14.59 -26.49
C LEU A 201 -69.56 15.78 -27.31
N SER A 202 -68.90 16.10 -28.43
CA SER A 202 -69.33 17.20 -29.31
C SER A 202 -70.70 16.92 -29.92
N ALA A 203 -70.98 15.67 -30.32
CA ALA A 203 -72.30 15.24 -30.80
C ALA A 203 -73.39 15.37 -29.72
N LYS A 204 -73.09 15.01 -28.46
CA LYS A 204 -74.00 15.23 -27.32
C LYS A 204 -74.23 16.72 -27.05
N PHE A 205 -73.19 17.55 -27.14
CA PHE A 205 -73.32 19.01 -27.02
C PHE A 205 -74.16 19.61 -28.15
N ALA A 206 -74.05 19.11 -29.39
CA ALA A 206 -74.88 19.53 -30.51
C ALA A 206 -76.36 19.14 -30.33
N GLN A 207 -76.63 17.92 -29.83
CA GLN A 207 -77.99 17.51 -29.45
C GLN A 207 -78.56 18.38 -28.31
N PHE A 208 -77.73 18.74 -27.33
CA PHE A 208 -78.12 19.62 -26.23
C PHE A 208 -78.37 21.07 -26.68
N SER A 209 -77.54 21.63 -27.55
CA SER A 209 -77.79 22.98 -28.09
C SER A 209 -79.03 23.01 -28.99
N GLN A 210 -79.30 21.94 -29.74
CA GLN A 210 -80.54 21.78 -30.50
C GLN A 210 -81.76 21.69 -29.59
N SER A 211 -81.68 20.94 -28.46
CA SER A 211 -82.79 20.86 -27.50
C SER A 211 -83.02 22.17 -26.75
N LEU A 212 -81.96 22.92 -26.41
CA LEU A 212 -82.06 24.29 -25.88
C LEU A 212 -82.70 25.26 -26.89
N THR A 213 -82.40 25.10 -28.18
CA THR A 213 -83.01 25.91 -29.24
C THR A 213 -84.50 25.59 -29.36
N ALA A 214 -84.88 24.31 -29.44
CA ALA A 214 -86.29 23.89 -29.45
C ALA A 214 -87.05 24.31 -28.17
N PHE A 215 -86.39 24.31 -27.01
CA PHE A 215 -86.96 24.83 -25.76
C PHE A 215 -87.15 26.35 -25.79
N ARG A 216 -86.17 27.11 -26.31
CA ARG A 216 -86.30 28.55 -26.55
C ARG A 216 -87.45 28.86 -27.49
N ASP A 217 -87.58 28.13 -28.60
CA ASP A 217 -88.65 28.29 -29.58
C ASP A 217 -90.03 27.98 -28.96
N SER A 218 -90.07 26.97 -28.08
CA SER A 218 -91.27 26.64 -27.28
C SER A 218 -91.63 27.75 -26.29
N LEU A 219 -90.65 28.39 -25.64
CA LEU A 219 -90.86 29.55 -24.77
C LEU A 219 -91.33 30.78 -25.55
N THR A 220 -90.79 31.06 -26.74
CA THR A 220 -91.28 32.16 -27.58
C THR A 220 -92.71 31.88 -28.07
N GLY A 221 -93.02 30.65 -28.47
CA GLY A 221 -94.38 30.25 -28.83
C GLY A 221 -95.37 30.32 -27.65
N LEU A 222 -94.91 30.03 -26.43
CA LEU A 222 -95.73 30.22 -25.22
C LEU A 222 -95.95 31.71 -24.92
N SER A 223 -94.92 32.54 -25.02
CA SER A 223 -95.00 34.01 -24.87
C SER A 223 -95.98 34.63 -25.87
N GLU A 224 -95.97 34.14 -27.12
CA GLU A 224 -96.89 34.60 -28.17
C GLU A 224 -98.33 34.17 -27.90
N ARG A 225 -98.57 32.93 -27.44
CA ARG A 225 -99.91 32.49 -26.99
C ARG A 225 -100.42 33.29 -25.80
N VAL A 226 -99.58 33.55 -24.80
CA VAL A 226 -99.94 34.39 -23.64
C VAL A 226 -100.27 35.82 -24.09
N SER A 227 -99.51 36.37 -25.04
CA SER A 227 -99.80 37.69 -25.63
C SER A 227 -101.14 37.72 -26.39
N GLN A 228 -101.46 36.66 -27.14
CA GLN A 228 -102.75 36.49 -27.82
C GLN A 228 -103.91 36.33 -26.81
N GLU A 229 -103.70 35.60 -25.72
CA GLU A 229 -104.71 35.41 -24.66
C GLU A 229 -104.95 36.71 -23.87
N GLU A 230 -103.90 37.50 -23.59
CA GLU A 230 -104.06 38.86 -23.04
C GLU A 230 -104.82 39.79 -24.01
N GLN A 231 -104.53 39.74 -25.31
CA GLN A 231 -105.26 40.54 -26.30
C GLN A 231 -106.72 40.10 -26.45
N ALA A 232 -107.00 38.79 -26.42
CA ALA A 232 -108.36 38.26 -26.38
C ALA A 232 -109.11 38.66 -25.09
N GLY A 233 -108.43 38.64 -23.94
CA GLY A 233 -108.97 39.14 -22.67
C GLY A 233 -109.28 40.64 -22.70
N ARG A 234 -108.39 41.46 -23.28
CA ARG A 234 -108.62 42.89 -23.51
C ARG A 234 -109.79 43.12 -24.46
N ALA A 235 -109.86 42.40 -25.58
CA ALA A 235 -110.98 42.47 -26.52
C ALA A 235 -112.33 42.10 -25.87
N SER A 236 -112.33 41.06 -25.03
CA SER A 236 -113.51 40.64 -24.26
C SER A 236 -113.96 41.69 -23.24
N THR A 237 -113.02 42.32 -22.52
CA THR A 237 -113.36 43.41 -21.59
C THR A 237 -113.85 44.68 -22.28
N THR A 238 -113.31 45.04 -23.46
CA THR A 238 -113.88 46.12 -24.28
C THR A 238 -115.29 45.79 -24.77
N HIS A 239 -115.53 44.55 -25.22
CA HIS A 239 -116.86 44.14 -25.69
C HIS A 239 -117.91 44.13 -24.56
N ILE A 240 -117.54 43.66 -23.36
CA ILE A 240 -118.40 43.73 -22.16
C ILE A 240 -118.75 45.19 -21.81
N ASN A 241 -117.81 46.12 -21.93
CA ASN A 241 -118.06 47.54 -21.68
C ASN A 241 -119.00 48.17 -22.73
N GLU A 242 -118.87 47.81 -24.00
CA GLU A 242 -119.83 48.21 -25.04
C GLU A 242 -121.23 47.61 -24.79
N MET A 243 -121.29 46.34 -24.39
CA MET A 243 -122.55 45.67 -24.08
C MET A 243 -123.26 46.33 -22.88
N ASN A 244 -122.51 46.66 -21.82
CA ASN A 244 -123.03 47.44 -20.69
C ASN A 244 -123.54 48.83 -21.13
N LYS A 245 -122.80 49.52 -22.01
CA LYS A 245 -123.21 50.82 -22.57
C LYS A 245 -124.52 50.70 -23.36
N ALA A 246 -124.66 49.67 -24.20
CA ALA A 246 -125.89 49.38 -24.94
C ALA A 246 -127.07 49.07 -24.01
N VAL A 247 -126.86 48.27 -22.96
CA VAL A 247 -127.87 47.97 -21.94
C VAL A 247 -128.32 49.24 -21.20
N THR A 248 -127.40 50.13 -20.83
CA THR A 248 -127.78 51.44 -20.24
C THR A 248 -128.52 52.35 -21.23
N GLY A 249 -128.20 52.28 -22.53
CA GLY A 249 -128.92 52.98 -23.60
C GLY A 249 -130.37 52.52 -23.70
N HIS A 250 -130.59 51.21 -23.84
CA HIS A 250 -131.94 50.62 -23.84
C HIS A 250 -132.70 50.87 -22.54
N LEU A 251 -132.04 50.88 -21.37
CA LEU A 251 -132.72 51.24 -20.12
C LEU A 251 -133.21 52.70 -20.14
N GLY A 252 -132.45 53.62 -20.76
CA GLY A 252 -132.87 55.00 -21.00
C GLY A 252 -134.05 55.13 -21.97
N GLU A 253 -134.08 54.31 -23.03
CA GLU A 253 -135.20 54.25 -23.99
C GLU A 253 -136.46 53.64 -23.35
N VAL A 254 -136.31 52.57 -22.58
CA VAL A 254 -137.40 51.95 -21.81
C VAL A 254 -137.93 52.94 -20.78
N ASN A 255 -137.09 53.71 -20.11
CA ASN A 255 -137.55 54.75 -19.16
C ASN A 255 -138.34 55.88 -19.87
N LYS A 256 -137.90 56.32 -21.07
CA LYS A 256 -138.67 57.25 -21.91
C LYS A 256 -140.00 56.65 -22.38
N SER A 257 -139.99 55.37 -22.76
CA SER A 257 -141.20 54.62 -23.15
C SER A 257 -142.20 54.57 -21.98
N VAL A 258 -141.75 54.15 -20.79
CA VAL A 258 -142.56 54.10 -19.56
C VAL A 258 -143.09 55.49 -19.19
N ALA A 259 -142.28 56.55 -19.30
CA ALA A 259 -142.76 57.92 -19.08
C ALA A 259 -143.84 58.34 -20.08
N SER A 260 -143.71 57.97 -21.37
CA SER A 260 -144.72 58.26 -22.40
C SER A 260 -146.02 57.47 -22.20
N VAL A 261 -145.92 56.24 -21.69
CA VAL A 261 -147.07 55.41 -21.30
C VAL A 261 -147.74 55.98 -20.06
N ALA A 262 -146.98 56.40 -19.05
CA ALA A 262 -147.50 57.08 -17.87
C ALA A 262 -148.24 58.37 -18.24
N GLN A 263 -147.71 59.19 -19.16
CA GLN A 263 -148.42 60.37 -19.69
C GLN A 263 -149.72 60.01 -20.42
N LYS A 264 -149.72 58.97 -21.27
CA LYS A 264 -150.94 58.49 -21.96
C LYS A 264 -151.98 57.90 -21.02
N VAL A 265 -151.53 57.28 -19.92
CA VAL A 265 -152.40 56.75 -18.86
C VAL A 265 -152.98 57.89 -18.01
N ALA A 266 -152.18 58.88 -17.62
CA ALA A 266 -152.66 60.09 -16.94
C ALA A 266 -153.71 60.83 -17.77
N ALA A 267 -153.44 61.07 -19.06
CA ALA A 267 -154.41 61.71 -19.96
C ALA A 267 -155.70 60.91 -20.17
N ARG A 268 -155.68 59.57 -19.99
CA ARG A 268 -156.89 58.74 -19.98
C ARG A 268 -157.63 58.80 -18.64
N PHE A 269 -156.93 58.95 -17.53
CA PHE A 269 -157.57 59.21 -16.23
C PHE A 269 -158.23 60.59 -16.21
N ASP A 270 -157.61 61.65 -16.71
CA ASP A 270 -158.23 62.99 -16.84
C ASP A 270 -159.50 63.00 -17.72
N GLU A 271 -159.57 62.13 -18.72
CA GLU A 271 -160.74 61.94 -19.59
C GLU A 271 -161.82 61.07 -18.90
N GLN A 272 -161.44 60.12 -18.05
CA GLN A 272 -162.39 59.39 -17.21
C GLN A 272 -162.92 60.26 -16.06
N ASP A 273 -162.10 61.12 -15.45
CA ASP A 273 -162.54 62.02 -14.37
C ASP A 273 -163.56 63.06 -14.85
N ARG A 274 -163.44 63.57 -16.08
CA ARG A 274 -164.50 64.43 -16.67
C ARG A 274 -165.83 63.69 -16.88
N ARG A 275 -165.77 62.40 -17.18
CA ARG A 275 -166.95 61.53 -17.30
C ARG A 275 -167.50 61.12 -15.93
N LEU A 276 -166.64 60.99 -14.93
CA LEU A 276 -167.04 60.73 -13.54
C LEU A 276 -167.65 61.98 -12.90
N ASP A 277 -167.17 63.21 -13.15
CA ASP A 277 -167.80 64.44 -12.62
C ASP A 277 -169.21 64.69 -13.19
N THR A 278 -169.46 64.27 -14.44
CA THR A 278 -170.80 64.31 -15.05
C THR A 278 -171.72 63.20 -14.56
N LEU A 279 -171.20 62.04 -14.14
CA LEU A 279 -171.98 61.02 -13.42
C LEU A 279 -172.15 61.36 -11.92
N SER A 280 -171.18 62.00 -11.27
CA SER A 280 -171.20 62.30 -9.82
C SER A 280 -172.35 63.23 -9.45
N LYS A 281 -172.62 64.24 -10.29
CA LYS A 281 -173.80 65.13 -10.15
C LYS A 281 -175.15 64.42 -10.30
N ALA A 282 -175.17 63.18 -10.78
CA ALA A 282 -176.35 62.32 -10.85
C ALA A 282 -176.41 61.26 -9.73
N VAL A 283 -175.35 61.10 -8.92
CA VAL A 283 -175.21 60.09 -7.85
C VAL A 283 -175.13 60.72 -6.45
N ASP A 284 -175.04 62.06 -6.36
CA ASP A 284 -175.38 62.82 -5.14
C ASP A 284 -176.88 62.71 -4.76
N GLN A 285 -177.71 62.11 -5.63
CA GLN A 285 -178.96 61.45 -5.22
C GLN A 285 -178.71 59.94 -5.10
N VAL A 286 -179.01 59.37 -3.93
CA VAL A 286 -178.75 57.97 -3.55
C VAL A 286 -177.24 57.70 -3.33
N ALA A 287 -176.61 58.34 -2.34
CA ALA A 287 -176.65 57.89 -0.94
C ALA A 287 -176.32 56.39 -0.74
N GLN A 288 -175.02 56.08 -0.73
CA GLN A 288 -174.34 54.84 -0.26
C GLN A 288 -172.86 54.92 -0.72
N ASP A 289 -171.85 54.44 0.00
CA ASP A 289 -171.84 53.95 1.38
C ASP A 289 -170.47 54.23 2.03
N ALA A 290 -170.43 54.36 3.35
CA ALA A 290 -169.26 54.82 4.07
C ALA A 290 -168.38 53.66 4.55
N HIS A 291 -167.10 53.73 4.16
CA HIS A 291 -165.95 53.55 5.08
C HIS A 291 -165.61 52.14 5.65
N VAL A 292 -164.35 51.75 5.42
CA VAL A 292 -163.40 51.13 6.38
C VAL A 292 -163.29 49.60 6.56
N ARG A 293 -162.02 49.21 6.83
CA ARG A 293 -161.45 47.93 7.37
C ARG A 293 -161.34 46.71 6.43
N GLY A 294 -160.22 45.97 6.40
CA GLY A 294 -158.87 46.21 6.97
C GLY A 294 -158.05 44.94 7.29
N GLY A 295 -156.70 45.03 7.16
CA GLY A 295 -155.73 44.03 7.67
C GLY A 295 -155.50 42.78 6.79
N ASN A 296 -154.45 41.96 6.97
CA ASN A 296 -153.27 42.03 7.86
C ASN A 296 -152.22 40.93 7.46
N LYS A 297 -150.90 41.18 7.61
CA LYS A 297 -149.72 40.27 7.86
C LYS A 297 -149.67 38.80 7.32
N GLY A 298 -148.52 38.19 6.98
CA GLY A 298 -147.12 38.63 6.93
C GLY A 298 -146.10 37.49 7.19
N GLY A 299 -144.83 37.65 6.76
CA GLY A 299 -143.63 36.89 7.20
C GLY A 299 -143.36 35.49 6.59
N VAL A 300 -142.14 34.89 6.70
CA VAL A 300 -140.85 35.39 7.24
C VAL A 300 -139.66 34.44 6.86
N ARG A 301 -138.48 35.01 6.50
CA ARG A 301 -137.06 34.55 6.73
C ARG A 301 -136.50 33.19 6.18
N GLN A 302 -135.39 33.20 5.42
CA GLN A 302 -133.92 33.10 5.78
C GLN A 302 -133.40 31.64 6.01
N SER A 303 -132.14 31.23 5.71
CA SER A 303 -130.95 31.88 5.11
C SER A 303 -129.80 30.85 4.80
N THR A 304 -128.65 31.35 4.28
CA THR A 304 -127.25 30.80 4.38
C THR A 304 -126.90 29.48 3.64
N THR A 305 -125.70 29.21 3.07
CA THR A 305 -124.46 30.01 2.80
C THR A 305 -123.55 29.40 1.69
N LYS A 306 -122.73 30.29 1.11
CA LYS A 306 -121.52 30.26 0.23
C LYS A 306 -120.51 29.03 0.21
N PRO A 307 -119.45 28.97 -0.67
CA PRO A 307 -119.41 28.01 -1.80
C PRO A 307 -118.03 27.37 -2.16
N ALA A 308 -117.95 26.81 -3.39
CA ALA A 308 -116.79 26.71 -4.31
C ALA A 308 -115.84 25.48 -4.26
N HIS A 309 -115.26 25.17 -5.44
CA HIS A 309 -114.59 23.90 -5.80
C HIS A 309 -113.26 24.12 -6.58
N ARG A 310 -112.43 23.06 -6.58
CA ARG A 310 -111.71 22.43 -7.73
C ARG A 310 -110.19 22.63 -7.93
N SER A 311 -109.47 21.50 -7.80
CA SER A 311 -108.36 20.93 -8.60
C SER A 311 -107.03 21.67 -8.94
N ALA A 312 -105.93 21.01 -8.51
CA ALA A 312 -104.85 20.41 -9.33
C ALA A 312 -103.44 21.06 -9.48
N LEU A 313 -102.46 20.32 -8.93
CA LEU A 313 -101.08 19.95 -9.37
C LEU A 313 -100.12 20.95 -10.07
N VAL A 314 -98.96 21.15 -9.42
CA VAL A 314 -97.55 21.28 -9.92
C VAL A 314 -96.60 21.25 -8.69
N PRO A 315 -95.23 21.27 -8.77
CA PRO A 315 -94.26 20.61 -9.67
C PRO A 315 -93.00 20.04 -8.91
N SER A 316 -91.89 19.82 -9.65
CA SER A 316 -90.46 19.69 -9.23
C SER A 316 -89.98 18.36 -8.62
N SER A 317 -88.86 17.70 -8.96
CA SER A 317 -87.57 17.99 -9.65
C SER A 317 -86.38 18.41 -8.77
N GLU A 318 -85.41 17.51 -8.56
CA GLU A 318 -84.00 17.86 -8.28
C GLU A 318 -83.04 16.74 -8.73
N SER A 319 -81.77 17.11 -8.97
CA SER A 319 -80.74 16.37 -9.73
C SER A 319 -79.46 16.16 -8.86
N PRO A 320 -78.35 15.53 -9.35
CA PRO A 320 -77.41 14.83 -8.45
C PRO A 320 -75.97 15.39 -8.37
N LYS A 321 -75.23 14.87 -7.37
CA LYS A 321 -73.79 14.47 -7.32
C LYS A 321 -72.66 15.21 -8.10
N VAL A 322 -71.55 15.38 -7.35
CA VAL A 322 -70.14 14.99 -7.66
C VAL A 322 -69.12 16.05 -8.16
N ASP A 323 -68.11 16.24 -7.30
CA ASP A 323 -66.64 16.39 -7.42
C ASP A 323 -65.95 17.30 -8.47
N GLN A 324 -64.86 17.93 -8.01
CA GLN A 324 -63.70 18.32 -8.83
C GLN A 324 -62.39 18.00 -8.11
N GLU A 325 -61.41 17.51 -8.87
CA GLU A 325 -60.05 17.17 -8.42
C GLU A 325 -59.04 18.30 -8.59
N THR A 326 -57.99 18.21 -7.74
CA THR A 326 -56.59 18.68 -7.79
C THR A 326 -56.03 19.55 -8.94
N PRO A 327 -55.08 20.47 -8.63
CA PRO A 327 -54.14 21.06 -9.60
C PRO A 327 -52.82 20.27 -9.77
N SER A 328 -52.10 20.56 -10.84
CA SER A 328 -50.87 19.87 -11.29
C SER A 328 -49.55 20.37 -10.65
N VAL A 329 -48.51 19.54 -10.71
CA VAL A 329 -47.12 19.80 -10.28
C VAL A 329 -46.17 19.81 -11.50
N SER A 330 -45.08 20.59 -11.46
CA SER A 330 -43.81 20.31 -12.16
C SER A 330 -42.61 21.14 -11.64
N LEU A 331 -41.42 20.55 -11.64
CA LEU A 331 -40.08 21.17 -11.40
C LEU A 331 -39.29 21.24 -12.73
N PRO A 332 -38.12 21.91 -12.83
CA PRO A 332 -36.85 21.13 -12.87
C PRO A 332 -35.52 21.82 -12.40
N VAL A 333 -34.65 21.03 -11.72
CA VAL A 333 -33.22 20.66 -12.00
C VAL A 333 -32.03 21.69 -12.08
N GLU A 334 -30.85 21.24 -11.56
CA GLU A 334 -29.41 21.64 -11.75
C GLU A 334 -28.86 22.99 -11.19
N ALA A 335 -27.57 23.18 -10.84
CA ALA A 335 -26.45 22.34 -10.28
C ALA A 335 -25.19 23.21 -9.97
N GLU A 336 -24.08 22.58 -9.54
CA GLU A 336 -22.67 23.06 -9.47
C GLU A 336 -22.11 23.79 -8.22
N ALA A 337 -20.76 23.77 -8.12
CA ALA A 337 -19.99 23.62 -6.87
C ALA A 337 -19.13 24.83 -6.41
N GLY A 338 -18.41 24.67 -5.28
CA GLY A 338 -17.28 25.55 -4.90
C GLY A 338 -16.90 25.53 -3.40
N GLN A 339 -15.70 25.07 -3.07
CA GLN A 339 -15.06 25.20 -1.73
C GLN A 339 -13.83 26.11 -1.80
N SER A 340 -13.60 26.93 -0.77
CA SER A 340 -12.29 27.49 -0.43
C SER A 340 -12.29 28.27 0.89
N ILE A 341 -11.44 27.88 1.87
CA ILE A 341 -10.83 28.78 2.86
C ILE A 341 -9.44 28.23 3.24
N GLU A 342 -8.38 28.99 3.00
CA GLU A 342 -7.06 28.81 3.63
C GLU A 342 -6.92 29.73 4.84
N ALA A 343 -6.11 29.35 5.84
CA ALA A 343 -5.61 30.27 6.86
C ALA A 343 -4.25 29.82 7.43
N VAL A 344 -3.22 30.67 7.32
CA VAL A 344 -1.87 30.44 7.87
C VAL A 344 -1.34 31.70 8.56
N THR A 345 -0.96 31.59 9.83
CA THR A 345 0.00 32.41 10.65
C THR A 345 0.40 31.53 11.86
N SER A 346 1.47 31.68 12.65
CA SER A 346 2.72 32.48 12.66
C SER A 346 3.76 31.64 13.49
N ALA A 347 5.02 31.99 13.77
CA ALA A 347 5.89 33.15 13.53
C ALA A 347 7.36 32.68 13.33
N VAL A 348 8.37 33.52 13.60
CA VAL A 348 9.82 33.27 13.36
C VAL A 348 10.69 33.99 14.40
N GLU A 349 11.78 33.36 14.87
CA GLU A 349 13.08 34.00 15.29
C GLU A 349 14.16 32.87 15.41
N SER A 350 15.24 32.79 14.60
CA SER A 350 16.53 33.54 14.52
C SER A 350 17.58 33.10 15.57
N GLU A 351 18.89 32.92 15.31
CA GLU A 351 19.74 32.90 14.09
C GLU A 351 21.13 32.23 14.41
N GLU A 352 21.83 31.64 13.41
CA GLU A 352 23.30 31.75 13.12
C GLU A 352 23.72 30.81 11.93
N SER A 353 24.81 31.12 11.20
CA SER A 353 25.11 30.66 9.81
C SER A 353 26.63 30.48 9.57
N PRO A 354 27.16 30.05 8.38
CA PRO A 354 26.54 29.43 7.19
C PRO A 354 27.30 28.19 6.61
N ARG A 355 26.58 27.29 5.89
CA ARG A 355 27.10 26.42 4.80
C ARG A 355 25.93 26.02 3.87
N PRO A 356 26.16 25.55 2.62
CA PRO A 356 25.21 25.71 1.52
C PRO A 356 23.85 25.07 1.80
N GLN A 357 22.79 25.89 1.80
CA GLN A 357 21.47 25.47 2.26
C GLN A 357 20.60 24.96 1.12
N VAL A 358 20.43 23.63 1.07
CA VAL A 358 19.29 22.98 0.39
C VAL A 358 18.59 21.98 1.33
N SER A 359 19.29 21.34 2.29
CA SER A 359 18.73 20.22 3.08
C SER A 359 17.88 20.55 4.31
N ARG A 360 17.99 21.74 4.92
CA ARG A 360 17.44 22.03 6.28
C ARG A 360 15.92 21.92 6.44
N ARG A 361 15.14 21.89 5.35
CA ARG A 361 13.67 21.67 5.39
C ARG A 361 13.28 20.19 5.29
N GLY A 362 14.13 19.34 4.70
CA GLY A 362 13.93 17.88 4.65
C GLY A 362 14.22 17.21 6.00
N GLU A 363 15.36 17.54 6.61
CA GLU A 363 15.92 16.97 7.88
C GLU A 363 15.09 17.17 9.16
N ARG A 364 13.93 17.81 9.05
CA ARG A 364 12.90 17.93 10.12
C ARG A 364 11.62 17.20 9.74
N SER A 365 11.29 17.16 8.46
CA SER A 365 10.14 16.44 7.91
C SER A 365 10.35 14.92 7.99
N ASP A 366 11.56 14.46 7.66
CA ASP A 366 11.94 13.05 7.75
C ASP A 366 11.90 12.52 9.19
N LYS A 367 12.40 13.27 10.19
CA LYS A 367 12.34 12.89 11.61
C LYS A 367 10.92 12.76 12.11
N VAL A 368 10.06 13.73 11.82
CA VAL A 368 8.65 13.71 12.23
C VAL A 368 7.90 12.55 11.59
N GLU A 369 8.11 12.29 10.29
CA GLU A 369 7.47 11.15 9.63
C GLU A 369 8.02 9.81 10.17
N TYR A 370 9.33 9.68 10.34
CA TYR A 370 9.94 8.49 10.92
C TYR A 370 9.44 8.19 12.35
N GLU A 371 9.27 9.21 13.20
CA GLU A 371 8.71 9.06 14.54
C GLU A 371 7.25 8.62 14.51
N ARG A 372 6.44 9.18 13.59
CA ARG A 372 5.06 8.75 13.33
C ARG A 372 4.99 7.28 12.89
N LEU A 373 5.85 6.86 11.97
CA LEU A 373 5.92 5.48 11.50
C LEU A 373 6.38 4.50 12.60
N LEU A 374 7.28 4.95 13.46
CA LEU A 374 7.71 4.19 14.63
C LEU A 374 6.60 4.09 15.69
N ALA A 375 5.69 5.07 15.78
CA ALA A 375 4.50 4.99 16.61
C ALA A 375 3.54 3.89 16.10
N LEU A 376 3.23 3.86 14.80
CA LEU A 376 2.41 2.79 14.19
C LEU A 376 2.97 1.39 14.47
N PHE A 377 4.28 1.21 14.37
CA PHE A 377 4.94 -0.06 14.71
C PHE A 377 4.77 -0.43 16.20
N ARG A 378 4.87 0.55 17.11
CA ARG A 378 4.69 0.36 18.56
C ARG A 378 3.24 0.09 18.96
N GLU A 379 2.28 0.67 18.24
CA GLU A 379 0.85 0.42 18.38
C GLU A 379 0.44 -0.97 17.85
N GLY A 380 1.32 -1.63 17.08
CA GLY A 380 1.11 -2.95 16.53
C GLY A 380 0.50 -2.97 15.13
N ASP A 381 0.30 -1.81 14.50
CA ASP A 381 -0.04 -1.73 13.07
C ASP A 381 1.21 -1.98 12.21
N LEU A 382 1.56 -3.26 12.11
CA LEU A 382 2.66 -3.73 11.29
C LEU A 382 2.41 -3.59 9.78
N ASP A 383 1.16 -3.39 9.34
CA ASP A 383 0.84 -3.16 7.93
C ASP A 383 1.03 -1.69 7.55
N GLY A 384 0.49 -0.76 8.36
CA GLY A 384 0.73 0.67 8.22
C GLY A 384 2.21 1.02 8.40
N ALA A 385 2.89 0.44 9.40
CA ALA A 385 4.33 0.60 9.57
C ALA A 385 5.11 0.09 8.35
N ARG A 386 4.78 -1.10 7.81
CA ARG A 386 5.42 -1.64 6.60
C ARG A 386 5.24 -0.73 5.39
N GLN A 387 4.00 -0.31 5.10
CA GLN A 387 3.71 0.57 3.95
C GLN A 387 4.39 1.94 4.12
N GLY A 388 4.33 2.50 5.31
CA GLY A 388 4.92 3.79 5.63
C GLY A 388 6.44 3.79 5.61
N PHE A 389 7.13 2.79 6.18
CA PHE A 389 8.59 2.69 6.05
C PHE A 389 9.03 2.40 4.62
N ALA A 390 8.24 1.69 3.82
CA ALA A 390 8.51 1.52 2.39
C ALA A 390 8.34 2.83 1.60
N ALA A 391 7.35 3.66 1.93
CA ALA A 391 7.19 5.00 1.37
C ALA A 391 8.32 5.94 1.80
N PHE A 392 8.66 5.95 3.09
CA PHE A 392 9.76 6.73 3.66
C PHE A 392 11.09 6.50 2.92
N LEU A 393 11.41 5.24 2.63
CA LEU A 393 12.64 4.87 1.91
C LEU A 393 12.67 5.30 0.43
N ARG A 394 11.53 5.66 -0.16
CA ARG A 394 11.42 6.22 -1.52
C ARG A 394 11.40 7.75 -1.47
N ASP A 395 10.70 8.31 -0.50
CA ASP A 395 10.45 9.75 -0.42
C ASP A 395 11.61 10.49 0.28
N TYR A 396 12.42 9.77 1.07
CA TYR A 396 13.56 10.29 1.83
C TYR A 396 14.84 9.43 1.66
N GLU A 397 15.12 8.93 0.45
CA GLU A 397 16.27 8.03 0.15
C GLU A 397 17.59 8.45 0.84
N ASN A 398 17.92 9.75 0.80
CA ASN A 398 19.16 10.31 1.35
C ASN A 398 19.11 10.72 2.85
N SER A 399 18.10 10.31 3.61
CA SER A 399 18.04 10.60 5.06
C SER A 399 19.04 9.77 5.86
N ASP A 400 19.65 10.37 6.89
CA ASP A 400 20.43 9.65 7.92
C ASP A 400 19.59 8.55 8.63
N LEU A 401 18.27 8.63 8.56
CA LEU A 401 17.34 7.66 9.11
C LEU A 401 17.00 6.51 8.14
N SER A 402 17.38 6.57 6.85
CA SER A 402 17.13 5.51 5.88
C SER A 402 17.61 4.11 6.32
N PRO A 403 18.82 3.92 6.91
CA PRO A 403 19.24 2.62 7.42
C PRO A 403 18.33 2.11 8.56
N ASN A 404 17.85 3.02 9.40
CA ASN A 404 16.93 2.69 10.50
C ASN A 404 15.52 2.36 9.98
N ALA A 405 15.01 3.11 9.00
CA ALA A 405 13.72 2.84 8.35
C ALA A 405 13.72 1.48 7.62
N ARG A 406 14.81 1.15 6.90
CA ARG A 406 15.01 -0.17 6.26
C ARG A 406 15.06 -1.30 7.29
N TYR A 407 15.69 -1.08 8.45
CA TYR A 407 15.65 -2.03 9.56
C TYR A 407 14.22 -2.22 10.11
N TRP A 408 13.46 -1.16 10.35
CA TRP A 408 12.09 -1.27 10.89
C TRP A 408 11.08 -1.83 9.88
N LEU A 409 11.31 -1.64 8.58
CA LEU A 409 10.59 -2.36 7.53
C LEU A 409 10.81 -3.89 7.67
N GLY A 410 12.06 -4.31 7.91
CA GLY A 410 12.39 -5.70 8.19
C GLY A 410 11.74 -6.24 9.47
N GLU A 411 11.72 -5.45 10.55
CA GLU A 411 11.04 -5.82 11.80
C GLU A 411 9.52 -5.91 11.63
N SER A 412 8.92 -5.07 10.78
CA SER A 412 7.49 -5.09 10.46
C SER A 412 7.13 -6.39 9.73
N HIS A 413 7.93 -6.78 8.73
CA HIS A 413 7.81 -8.10 8.09
C HIS A 413 8.05 -9.26 9.07
N TYR A 414 9.04 -9.15 9.96
CA TYR A 414 9.32 -10.18 10.96
C TYR A 414 8.14 -10.38 11.92
N GLY A 415 7.52 -9.30 12.40
CA GLY A 415 6.33 -9.35 13.25
C GLY A 415 5.12 -9.97 12.57
N LYS A 416 4.93 -9.72 11.26
CA LYS A 416 3.93 -10.40 10.41
C LYS A 416 4.27 -11.87 10.12
N LYS A 417 5.45 -12.38 10.52
CA LYS A 417 6.01 -13.70 10.20
C LYS A 417 6.41 -13.88 8.73
N ASP A 418 6.52 -12.79 7.97
CA ASP A 418 7.03 -12.73 6.60
C ASP A 418 8.57 -12.83 6.57
N TYR A 419 9.14 -13.87 7.19
CA TYR A 419 10.58 -13.96 7.48
C TYR A 419 11.47 -13.83 6.23
N ARG A 420 10.99 -14.23 5.05
CA ARG A 420 11.72 -14.05 3.78
C ARG A 420 11.88 -12.56 3.40
N GLN A 421 10.81 -11.77 3.55
CA GLN A 421 10.84 -10.33 3.26
C GLN A 421 11.57 -9.54 4.35
N ALA A 422 11.50 -10.03 5.60
CA ALA A 422 12.33 -9.52 6.68
C ALA A 422 13.83 -9.69 6.36
N ILE A 423 14.24 -10.87 5.90
CA ILE A 423 15.63 -11.13 5.47
C ILE A 423 16.04 -10.21 4.31
N ASP A 424 15.25 -10.07 3.25
CA ASP A 424 15.57 -9.14 2.14
C ASP A 424 15.75 -7.69 2.64
N SER A 425 14.88 -7.26 3.55
CA SER A 425 14.97 -5.93 4.17
C SER A 425 16.25 -5.76 5.00
N TYR A 426 16.65 -6.76 5.79
CA TYR A 426 17.89 -6.71 6.57
C TYR A 426 19.14 -6.79 5.70
N ASP A 427 19.13 -7.58 4.64
CA ASP A 427 20.23 -7.73 3.69
C ASP A 427 20.48 -6.40 2.95
N ARG A 428 19.41 -5.69 2.61
CA ARG A 428 19.49 -4.32 2.08
C ARG A 428 20.05 -3.30 3.07
N VAL A 429 19.95 -3.49 4.39
CA VAL A 429 20.67 -2.60 5.34
C VAL A 429 22.19 -2.78 5.20
N GLU A 430 22.66 -4.02 5.06
CA GLU A 430 24.09 -4.32 4.87
C GLU A 430 24.61 -3.88 3.49
N LEU A 431 23.79 -4.04 2.43
CA LEU A 431 24.15 -3.70 1.05
C LEU A 431 24.05 -2.20 0.75
N ASP A 432 22.92 -1.56 1.11
CA ASP A 432 22.65 -0.16 0.76
C ASP A 432 23.39 0.80 1.72
N PHE A 433 23.63 0.38 2.97
CA PHE A 433 24.16 1.23 4.05
C PHE A 433 25.32 0.59 4.86
N PRO A 434 26.41 0.12 4.22
CA PRO A 434 27.45 -0.71 4.85
C PRO A 434 28.20 -0.04 6.03
N HIS A 435 28.16 1.30 6.12
CA HIS A 435 28.78 2.07 7.21
C HIS A 435 27.83 2.44 8.35
N SER A 436 26.55 2.05 8.28
CA SER A 436 25.58 2.38 9.33
C SER A 436 25.81 1.57 10.61
N GLU A 437 25.68 2.22 11.76
CA GLU A 437 25.63 1.56 13.07
C GLU A 437 24.48 0.54 13.19
N LYS A 438 23.52 0.55 12.25
CA LYS A 438 22.40 -0.39 12.21
C LYS A 438 22.73 -1.75 11.56
N VAL A 439 23.83 -1.85 10.81
CA VAL A 439 24.22 -3.10 10.11
C VAL A 439 24.38 -4.30 11.05
N PRO A 440 25.07 -4.21 12.22
CA PRO A 440 25.16 -5.34 13.16
C PRO A 440 23.79 -5.83 13.65
N ALA A 441 22.85 -4.89 13.86
CA ALA A 441 21.49 -5.20 14.31
C ALA A 441 20.67 -5.87 13.21
N ALA A 442 20.80 -5.42 11.95
CA ALA A 442 20.15 -6.05 10.81
C ALA A 442 20.65 -7.50 10.60
N ILE A 443 21.97 -7.73 10.61
CA ILE A 443 22.54 -9.08 10.46
C ILE A 443 22.14 -9.99 11.66
N LEU A 444 22.08 -9.45 12.88
CA LEU A 444 21.55 -10.17 14.04
C LEU A 444 20.09 -10.58 13.82
N LYS A 445 19.22 -9.68 13.36
CA LYS A 445 17.80 -9.99 13.09
C LYS A 445 17.58 -10.92 11.89
N LYS A 446 18.42 -10.84 10.85
CA LYS A 446 18.53 -11.86 9.78
C LYS A 446 18.78 -13.25 10.35
N GLY A 447 19.71 -13.37 11.31
CA GLY A 447 19.94 -14.62 12.04
C GLY A 447 18.71 -15.15 12.77
N TYR A 448 17.97 -14.27 13.47
CA TYR A 448 16.70 -14.62 14.11
C TYR A 448 15.59 -15.02 13.12
N ALA A 449 15.51 -14.36 11.96
CA ALA A 449 14.58 -14.72 10.89
C ALA A 449 14.86 -16.12 10.32
N TYR A 450 16.14 -16.47 10.11
CA TYR A 450 16.51 -17.83 9.74
C TYR A 450 16.17 -18.87 10.82
N LEU A 451 16.31 -18.54 12.11
CA LEU A 451 15.84 -19.43 13.19
C LEU A 451 14.33 -19.64 13.19
N ALA A 452 13.55 -18.59 12.96
CA ALA A 452 12.10 -18.68 12.86
C ALA A 452 11.67 -19.53 11.65
N MET A 453 12.44 -19.50 10.55
CA MET A 453 12.31 -20.40 9.40
C MET A 453 12.89 -21.82 9.62
N LYS A 454 13.36 -22.15 10.84
CA LYS A 454 14.04 -23.41 11.22
C LYS A 454 15.37 -23.68 10.51
N ASP A 455 15.93 -22.71 9.78
CA ASP A 455 17.22 -22.84 9.11
C ASP A 455 18.39 -22.53 10.07
N LYS A 456 18.68 -23.50 10.95
CA LYS A 456 19.79 -23.43 11.90
C LYS A 456 21.14 -23.17 11.22
N LYS A 457 21.34 -23.62 9.95
CA LYS A 457 22.61 -23.45 9.22
C LYS A 457 22.83 -21.98 8.83
N ARG A 458 21.87 -21.36 8.14
CA ARG A 458 21.97 -19.95 7.74
C ARG A 458 21.90 -19.01 8.94
N ALA A 459 21.11 -19.33 9.97
CA ALA A 459 21.13 -18.60 11.23
C ALA A 459 22.52 -18.58 11.88
N SER A 460 23.17 -19.75 12.00
CA SER A 460 24.53 -19.83 12.55
C SER A 460 25.55 -19.04 11.72
N SER A 461 25.39 -19.00 10.39
CA SER A 461 26.24 -18.17 9.52
C SER A 461 26.07 -16.68 9.82
N ALA A 462 24.84 -16.19 9.88
CA ALA A 462 24.54 -14.79 10.17
C ALA A 462 25.02 -14.36 11.56
N PHE A 463 24.79 -15.17 12.61
CA PHE A 463 25.32 -14.85 13.94
C PHE A 463 26.85 -14.86 13.97
N LYS A 464 27.51 -15.80 13.26
CA LYS A 464 28.98 -15.81 13.16
C LYS A 464 29.51 -14.56 12.45
N GLN A 465 28.79 -14.07 11.43
CA GLN A 465 29.11 -12.83 10.71
C GLN A 465 29.11 -11.63 11.66
N VAL A 466 28.09 -11.45 12.53
CA VAL A 466 28.07 -10.39 13.54
C VAL A 466 29.28 -10.48 14.49
N VAL A 467 29.57 -11.66 15.04
CA VAL A 467 30.69 -11.86 15.97
C VAL A 467 32.05 -11.61 15.32
N THR A 468 32.19 -11.96 14.04
CA THR A 468 33.47 -11.85 13.31
C THR A 468 33.73 -10.44 12.79
N LEU A 469 32.73 -9.79 12.20
CA LEU A 469 32.86 -8.48 11.56
C LEU A 469 32.67 -7.32 12.55
N TYR A 470 31.82 -7.50 13.57
CA TYR A 470 31.44 -6.44 14.50
C TYR A 470 31.67 -6.83 15.99
N PRO A 471 32.86 -7.35 16.38
CA PRO A 471 33.10 -7.94 17.70
C PRO A 471 32.94 -6.97 18.89
N ARG A 472 32.93 -5.66 18.65
CA ARG A 472 32.72 -4.61 19.68
C ARG A 472 31.27 -4.14 19.79
N SER A 473 30.36 -4.63 18.93
CA SER A 473 28.94 -4.27 18.97
C SER A 473 28.20 -4.98 20.11
N PRO A 474 27.16 -4.38 20.71
CA PRO A 474 26.31 -5.07 21.68
C PRO A 474 25.53 -6.25 21.05
N GLU A 475 25.39 -6.27 19.72
CA GLU A 475 24.82 -7.36 18.94
C GLU A 475 25.72 -8.60 18.90
N ALA A 476 27.05 -8.43 18.93
CA ALA A 476 27.99 -9.55 18.91
C ALA A 476 27.87 -10.44 20.16
N GLY A 477 27.61 -9.86 21.35
CA GLY A 477 27.31 -10.63 22.55
C GLY A 477 26.07 -11.52 22.35
N LYS A 478 24.95 -10.91 21.95
CA LYS A 478 23.68 -11.61 21.66
C LYS A 478 23.82 -12.69 20.59
N ALA A 479 24.63 -12.44 19.56
CA ALA A 479 24.93 -13.39 18.49
C ALA A 479 25.78 -14.58 19.00
N SER A 480 26.78 -14.32 19.85
CA SER A 480 27.61 -15.34 20.49
C SER A 480 26.79 -16.27 21.37
N ASP A 481 25.91 -15.73 22.22
CA ASP A 481 25.02 -16.52 23.08
C ASP A 481 24.11 -17.45 22.27
N LYS A 482 23.56 -16.95 21.16
CA LYS A 482 22.73 -17.75 20.24
C LYS A 482 23.53 -18.81 19.50
N LEU A 483 24.80 -18.54 19.14
CA LEU A 483 25.68 -19.55 18.56
C LEU A 483 25.98 -20.71 19.52
N SER A 484 26.18 -20.41 20.80
CA SER A 484 26.40 -21.44 21.83
C SER A 484 25.16 -22.31 22.01
N GLN A 485 23.98 -21.70 22.18
CA GLN A 485 22.70 -22.42 22.26
C GLN A 485 22.44 -23.32 21.03
N LEU A 486 22.84 -22.89 19.82
CA LEU A 486 22.69 -23.69 18.59
C LEU A 486 23.68 -24.85 18.46
N LYS A 487 24.81 -24.82 19.19
CA LYS A 487 25.77 -25.93 19.26
C LYS A 487 25.34 -27.00 20.26
N GLU A 488 24.71 -26.60 21.36
CA GLU A 488 24.19 -27.52 22.39
C GLU A 488 22.93 -28.27 21.92
N LEU A 489 22.16 -27.68 20.99
CA LEU A 489 20.95 -28.27 20.39
C LEU A 489 21.25 -29.12 19.14
N ARG A 490 22.37 -29.85 19.12
CA ARG A 490 22.93 -30.52 17.94
C ARG A 490 23.49 -31.90 18.24
#